data_AF-A0A1J3E291-F1
#
_entry.id   AF-A0A1J3E291-F1
#
_cell.length_a   1.000
_cell.length_b   1.000
_cell.length_c   1.000
_cell.angle_alpha   90.00
_cell.angle_beta   90.00
_cell.angle_gamma   90.00
#
_symmetry.space_group_name_H-M   'P 1'
#
loop_
_entity.id
_entity.type
_entity.pdbx_description
1 polymer ?
#
loop_
_entity_poly.entity_id
_entity_poly.type
_entity_poly.pdbx_seq_one_letter_code
_entity_poly.pdbx_strand_id
1 'polypeptide(L)'
;MGNRKRKPHGAYLGTVKVNENLVDVWKGIPLDLANANQEENHNTNNVWVDLENNMITRDMTASSLHKRISDGLAARKYLGEVKINVVVARYTLDITPELLAKLEANNVVCHHLGFDSDKNKPPRDAADDAICAQIGVFLDEAENAQPQNVMVCSGDGMFSRVLIEARGLGHTTLGAFRPGTNGEAKINPNVTDSWLWRRLLGLPDDVGWRVKEEEVEPIGKKRKITKPMSGRGMRRGRRNI
;
A
#
# COMPACT_ATOMS: atom_id res chain seq x y z
N MET A 1 24.61 -15.68 -39.11
CA MET A 1 23.60 -14.61 -38.94
C MET A 1 23.38 -14.41 -37.44
N GLY A 2 23.94 -13.33 -36.88
CA GLY A 2 23.93 -13.09 -35.44
C GLY A 2 22.59 -12.52 -34.99
N ASN A 3 21.90 -13.26 -34.11
CA ASN A 3 20.67 -12.84 -33.49
C ASN A 3 20.97 -11.65 -32.56
N ARG A 4 20.75 -10.41 -33.03
CA ARG A 4 20.84 -9.21 -32.19
C ARG A 4 19.72 -9.27 -31.15
N LYS A 5 20.02 -9.78 -29.96
CA LYS A 5 19.16 -9.65 -28.78
C LYS A 5 18.83 -8.17 -28.60
N ARG A 6 17.56 -7.81 -28.79
CA ARG A 6 17.07 -6.46 -28.52
C ARG A 6 17.35 -6.14 -27.04
N LYS A 7 18.04 -5.03 -26.78
CA LYS A 7 18.27 -4.56 -25.40
C LYS A 7 16.90 -4.23 -24.78
N PRO A 8 16.60 -4.70 -23.56
CA PRO A 8 15.35 -4.36 -22.89
C PRO A 8 15.26 -2.85 -22.64
N HIS A 9 14.06 -2.29 -22.77
CA HIS A 9 13.79 -0.89 -22.43
C HIS A 9 13.85 -0.71 -20.90
N GLY A 10 14.85 0.03 -20.42
CA GLY A 10 15.05 0.34 -18.99
C GLY A 10 16.39 1.07 -18.78
N ALA A 11 16.55 1.77 -17.66
CA ALA A 11 17.83 2.38 -17.32
C ALA A 11 18.80 1.30 -16.84
N TYR A 12 19.93 1.08 -17.51
CA TYR A 12 20.95 0.14 -17.03
C TYR A 12 21.46 0.55 -15.63
N LEU A 13 21.40 -0.38 -14.68
CA LEU A 13 21.75 -0.15 -13.28
C LEU A 13 23.12 -0.74 -12.90
N GLY A 14 23.67 -1.65 -13.70
CA GLY A 14 24.98 -2.26 -13.47
C GLY A 14 24.98 -3.75 -13.84
N THR A 15 26.13 -4.41 -13.74
CA THR A 15 26.23 -5.87 -13.90
C THR A 15 26.44 -6.49 -12.52
N VAL A 16 25.66 -7.52 -12.18
CA VAL A 16 25.86 -8.31 -10.96
C VAL A 16 26.30 -9.73 -11.32
N LYS A 17 27.13 -10.32 -10.45
CA LYS A 17 27.56 -11.71 -10.59
C LYS A 17 26.52 -12.61 -9.92
N VAL A 18 25.92 -13.50 -10.69
CA VAL A 18 24.99 -14.53 -10.21
C VAL A 18 25.60 -15.89 -10.55
N ASN A 19 26.09 -16.60 -9.54
CA ASN A 19 26.95 -17.78 -9.68
C ASN A 19 28.23 -17.46 -10.49
N GLU A 20 28.52 -18.22 -11.55
CA GLU A 20 29.63 -17.97 -12.47
C GLU A 20 29.28 -17.01 -13.61
N ASN A 21 28.03 -16.55 -13.69
CA ASN A 21 27.55 -15.72 -14.79
C ASN A 21 27.45 -14.25 -14.40
N LEU A 22 27.82 -13.37 -15.34
CA LEU A 22 27.61 -11.93 -15.24
C LEU A 22 26.28 -11.57 -15.88
N VAL A 23 25.43 -10.86 -15.13
CA VAL A 23 24.08 -10.50 -15.55
C VAL A 23 23.91 -8.98 -15.50
N ASP A 24 23.53 -8.39 -16.63
CA ASP A 24 23.22 -6.96 -16.73
C ASP A 24 21.86 -6.66 -16.08
N VAL A 25 21.87 -5.75 -15.11
CA VAL A 25 20.70 -5.26 -14.37
C VAL A 25 20.16 -3.99 -15.03
N TRP A 26 18.86 -3.95 -15.27
CA TRP A 26 18.13 -2.83 -15.86
C TRP A 26 16.99 -2.41 -14.93
N LYS A 27 16.71 -1.11 -14.84
CA LYS A 27 15.60 -0.53 -14.08
C LYS A 27 14.30 -1.02 -14.71
N GLY A 28 13.53 -1.81 -13.97
CA GLY A 28 12.35 -2.52 -14.49
C GLY A 28 12.62 -3.97 -14.91
N ILE A 29 13.74 -4.59 -14.52
CA ILE A 29 13.92 -6.05 -14.67
C ILE A 29 12.74 -6.79 -14.00
N PRO A 30 12.15 -7.79 -14.69
CA PRO A 30 11.09 -8.63 -14.13
C PRO A 30 11.54 -9.31 -12.84
N LEU A 31 10.61 -9.46 -11.88
CA LEU A 31 10.76 -10.24 -10.63
C LEU A 31 11.52 -11.56 -10.84
N ASP A 32 11.39 -12.17 -12.01
CA ASP A 32 11.92 -13.48 -12.41
C ASP A 32 13.44 -13.67 -12.20
N LEU A 33 14.26 -12.62 -12.31
CA LEU A 33 15.73 -12.78 -12.18
C LEU A 33 16.24 -12.67 -10.74
N ALA A 34 15.54 -11.94 -9.87
CA ALA A 34 15.89 -11.88 -8.44
C ALA A 34 15.52 -13.18 -7.70
N ASN A 35 14.48 -13.87 -8.18
CA ASN A 35 13.93 -15.06 -7.52
C ASN A 35 14.52 -16.37 -8.05
N ALA A 36 15.33 -16.34 -9.11
CA ALA A 36 15.86 -17.55 -9.74
C ALA A 36 16.59 -18.47 -8.75
N ASN A 37 17.28 -17.89 -7.77
CA ASN A 37 18.05 -18.61 -6.74
C ASN A 37 17.38 -18.67 -5.35
N GLN A 38 16.17 -18.11 -5.19
CA GLN A 38 15.46 -18.21 -3.90
C GLN A 38 15.00 -19.66 -3.70
N GLU A 39 15.18 -20.22 -2.51
CA GLU A 39 14.62 -21.53 -2.18
C GLU A 39 13.11 -21.43 -2.04
N GLU A 40 12.41 -22.52 -2.37
CA GLU A 40 10.98 -22.59 -2.13
C GLU A 40 10.69 -22.61 -0.64
N ASN A 41 9.86 -21.68 -0.19
CA ASN A 41 9.37 -21.62 1.18
C ASN A 41 7.93 -22.13 1.19
N HIS A 42 7.74 -23.31 1.79
CA HIS A 42 6.44 -23.98 1.91
C HIS A 42 5.73 -23.71 3.24
N ASN A 43 6.26 -22.80 4.06
CA ASN A 43 5.63 -22.45 5.33
C ASN A 43 4.31 -21.68 5.08
N THR A 44 3.35 -21.85 5.98
CA THR A 44 2.07 -21.12 5.94
C THR A 44 2.32 -19.60 5.96
N ASN A 45 1.59 -18.89 5.10
CA ASN A 45 1.60 -17.45 4.96
C ASN A 45 0.43 -16.84 5.72
N ASN A 46 0.70 -16.27 6.88
CA ASN A 46 -0.29 -15.53 7.67
C ASN A 46 -0.18 -14.05 7.34
N VAL A 47 -1.22 -13.49 6.74
CA VAL A 47 -1.23 -12.14 6.19
C VAL A 47 -2.24 -11.29 6.94
N TRP A 48 -1.76 -10.25 7.60
CA TRP A 48 -2.62 -9.22 8.19
C TRP A 48 -2.67 -8.01 7.28
N VAL A 49 -3.88 -7.65 6.85
CA VAL A 49 -4.13 -6.53 5.96
C VAL A 49 -4.85 -5.43 6.72
N ASP A 50 -4.17 -4.30 6.81
CA ASP A 50 -4.78 -3.04 7.20
C ASP A 50 -5.48 -2.45 5.98
N LEU A 51 -6.80 -2.65 5.90
CA LEU A 51 -7.56 -2.26 4.72
C LEU A 51 -7.69 -0.73 4.60
N GLU A 52 -7.55 0.01 5.69
CA GLU A 52 -7.60 1.48 5.68
C GLU A 52 -6.36 2.05 4.97
N ASN A 53 -5.18 1.48 5.24
CA ASN A 53 -3.94 1.88 4.58
C ASN A 53 -3.73 1.20 3.21
N ASN A 54 -4.21 -0.02 3.04
CA ASN A 54 -4.02 -0.86 1.85
C ASN A 54 -5.33 -1.23 1.17
N MET A 55 -6.22 -0.25 0.99
CA MET A 55 -7.54 -0.44 0.39
C MET A 55 -7.50 -1.17 -0.96
N ILE A 56 -8.48 -2.07 -1.14
CA ILE A 56 -8.78 -2.74 -2.40
C ILE A 56 -9.11 -1.67 -3.43
N THR A 57 -8.29 -1.59 -4.47
CA THR A 57 -8.42 -0.54 -5.48
C THR A 57 -9.58 -0.84 -6.44
N ARG A 58 -10.14 0.19 -7.09
CA ARG A 58 -11.21 0.03 -8.10
C ARG A 58 -10.85 -0.95 -9.23
N ASP A 59 -9.56 -1.13 -9.48
CA ASP A 59 -9.01 -2.00 -10.51
C ASP A 59 -9.10 -3.50 -10.17
N MET A 60 -9.62 -3.85 -9.00
CA MET A 60 -9.80 -5.23 -8.58
C MET A 60 -11.14 -5.44 -7.88
N THR A 61 -11.67 -6.65 -8.02
CA THR A 61 -12.82 -7.09 -7.24
C THR A 61 -12.34 -7.60 -5.88
N ALA A 62 -13.16 -7.40 -4.85
CA ALA A 62 -12.90 -7.93 -3.51
C ALA A 62 -12.65 -9.45 -3.53
N SER A 63 -13.42 -10.18 -4.34
CA SER A 63 -13.29 -11.62 -4.55
C SER A 63 -11.93 -12.06 -5.10
N SER A 64 -11.15 -11.15 -5.69
CA SER A 64 -9.82 -11.47 -6.21
C SER A 64 -8.69 -11.24 -5.21
N LEU A 65 -8.95 -10.69 -4.02
CA LEU A 65 -7.90 -10.33 -3.05
C LEU A 65 -7.04 -11.53 -2.65
N HIS A 66 -7.70 -12.62 -2.22
CA HIS A 66 -7.00 -13.84 -1.79
C HIS A 66 -6.11 -14.40 -2.89
N LYS A 67 -6.69 -14.62 -4.07
CA LYS A 67 -5.95 -15.14 -5.23
C LYS A 67 -4.76 -14.25 -5.58
N ARG A 68 -4.93 -12.93 -5.61
CA ARG A 68 -3.86 -11.99 -6.00
C ARG A 68 -2.72 -11.97 -5.00
N ILE A 69 -3.01 -11.97 -3.70
CA ILE A 69 -1.97 -12.08 -2.66
C ILE A 69 -1.24 -13.41 -2.79
N SER A 70 -1.98 -14.50 -2.98
CA SER A 70 -1.40 -15.84 -3.20
C SER A 70 -0.50 -15.88 -4.42
N ASP A 71 -0.95 -15.35 -5.57
CA ASP A 71 -0.16 -15.29 -6.80
C ASP A 71 1.12 -14.44 -6.60
N GLY A 72 1.00 -13.30 -5.90
CA GLY A 72 2.12 -12.39 -5.63
C GLY A 72 3.18 -12.98 -4.69
N LEU A 73 2.76 -13.76 -3.69
CA LEU A 73 3.64 -14.54 -2.82
C LEU A 73 4.32 -15.68 -3.58
N ALA A 74 3.53 -16.43 -4.38
CA ALA A 74 4.05 -17.53 -5.19
C ALA A 74 5.07 -17.06 -6.24
N ALA A 75 4.92 -15.85 -6.79
CA ALA A 75 5.89 -15.25 -7.70
C ALA A 75 7.29 -15.08 -7.06
N ARG A 76 7.39 -15.06 -5.72
CA ARG A 76 8.63 -15.06 -4.95
C ARG A 76 8.85 -16.35 -4.15
N LYS A 77 8.25 -17.46 -4.59
CA LYS A 77 8.41 -18.81 -4.06
C LYS A 77 7.97 -18.99 -2.59
N TYR A 78 7.06 -18.15 -2.10
CA TYR A 78 6.30 -18.43 -0.88
C TYR A 78 5.06 -19.24 -1.25
N LEU A 79 5.15 -20.57 -1.18
CA LEU A 79 4.20 -21.53 -1.77
C LEU A 79 3.29 -22.20 -0.74
N GLY A 80 3.48 -21.95 0.55
CA GLY A 80 2.59 -22.48 1.59
C GLY A 80 1.17 -21.91 1.54
N GLU A 81 0.27 -22.50 2.34
CA GLU A 81 -1.12 -22.05 2.47
C GLU A 81 -1.18 -20.55 2.80
N VAL A 82 -2.15 -19.82 2.23
CA VAL A 82 -2.33 -18.37 2.48
C VAL A 82 -3.57 -18.13 3.31
N LYS A 83 -3.37 -17.63 4.53
CA LYS A 83 -4.41 -17.21 5.48
C LYS A 83 -4.41 -15.70 5.58
N ILE A 84 -5.54 -15.07 5.25
CA ILE A 84 -5.65 -13.61 5.18
C ILE A 84 -6.63 -13.12 6.24
N ASN A 85 -6.14 -12.28 7.13
CA ASN A 85 -6.89 -11.57 8.16
C ASN A 85 -6.94 -10.10 7.77
N VAL A 86 -8.13 -9.60 7.48
CA VAL A 86 -8.39 -8.17 7.25
C VAL A 86 -8.89 -7.58 8.56
N VAL A 87 -8.27 -6.50 9.01
CA VAL A 87 -8.74 -5.75 10.18
C VAL A 87 -9.25 -4.39 9.73
N VAL A 88 -10.43 -4.03 10.21
CA VAL A 88 -11.11 -2.77 9.90
C VAL A 88 -11.58 -2.17 11.20
N ALA A 89 -11.04 -1.00 11.56
CA ALA A 89 -11.64 -0.22 12.62
C ALA A 89 -12.95 0.39 12.14
N ARG A 90 -13.02 0.81 10.87
CA ARG A 90 -14.12 1.64 10.37
C ARG A 90 -14.79 1.24 9.06
N TYR A 91 -16.12 1.21 9.09
CA TYR A 91 -16.89 1.42 7.86
C TYR A 91 -16.64 2.83 7.33
N THR A 92 -16.40 2.90 6.03
CA THR A 92 -16.22 4.14 5.28
C THR A 92 -17.06 4.05 4.01
N LEU A 93 -17.06 5.11 3.19
CA LEU A 93 -17.69 5.04 1.86
C LEU A 93 -17.12 3.91 1.00
N ASP A 94 -15.85 3.55 1.22
CA ASP A 94 -15.14 2.55 0.44
C ASP A 94 -15.02 1.19 1.16
N ILE A 95 -15.21 1.15 2.48
CA ILE A 95 -15.21 -0.09 3.29
C ILE A 95 -16.62 -0.29 3.85
N THR A 96 -17.42 -1.14 3.21
CA THR A 96 -18.82 -1.38 3.56
C THR A 96 -19.06 -2.80 4.07
N PRO A 97 -20.18 -3.09 4.76
CA PRO A 97 -20.55 -4.45 5.13
C PRO A 97 -20.60 -5.40 3.93
N GLU A 98 -21.09 -4.94 2.78
CA GLU A 98 -21.15 -5.74 1.54
C GLU A 98 -19.76 -6.05 0.98
N LEU A 99 -18.79 -5.14 1.17
CA LEU A 99 -17.40 -5.42 0.83
C LEU A 99 -16.84 -6.53 1.71
N LEU A 100 -17.02 -6.44 3.04
CA LEU A 100 -16.53 -7.44 3.99
C LEU A 100 -17.17 -8.81 3.74
N ALA A 101 -18.48 -8.87 3.53
CA ALA A 101 -19.17 -10.11 3.20
C ALA A 101 -18.64 -10.76 1.91
N LYS A 102 -18.26 -9.95 0.90
CA LYS A 102 -17.61 -10.47 -0.32
C LYS A 102 -16.21 -11.01 -0.06
N LEU A 103 -15.46 -10.40 0.86
CA LEU A 103 -14.14 -10.88 1.26
C LEU A 103 -14.26 -12.21 2.01
N GLU A 104 -15.17 -12.30 2.98
CA GLU A 104 -15.46 -13.52 3.74
C GLU A 104 -15.88 -14.68 2.85
N ALA A 105 -16.74 -14.41 1.86
CA ALA A 105 -17.13 -15.40 0.86
C ALA A 105 -15.97 -15.87 -0.04
N ASN A 106 -14.79 -15.25 0.03
CA ASN A 106 -13.61 -15.55 -0.77
C ASN A 106 -12.37 -15.82 0.10
N ASN A 107 -12.56 -16.54 1.20
CA ASN A 107 -11.49 -17.06 2.08
C ASN A 107 -10.65 -15.98 2.78
N VAL A 108 -11.26 -14.83 3.09
CA VAL A 108 -10.62 -13.77 3.86
C VAL A 108 -11.36 -13.61 5.18
N VAL A 109 -10.67 -13.77 6.31
CA VAL A 109 -11.27 -13.53 7.63
C VAL A 109 -11.32 -12.01 7.85
N CYS A 110 -12.50 -11.47 8.14
CA CYS A 110 -12.68 -10.05 8.37
C CYS A 110 -12.96 -9.76 9.85
N HIS A 111 -12.16 -8.89 10.45
CA HIS A 111 -12.33 -8.42 11.82
C HIS A 111 -12.77 -6.97 11.80
N HIS A 112 -14.07 -6.75 11.97
CA HIS A 112 -14.62 -5.42 12.15
C HIS A 112 -14.67 -5.08 13.64
N LEU A 113 -14.04 -3.98 14.08
CA LEU A 113 -13.95 -3.61 15.50
C LEU A 113 -15.25 -3.01 16.09
N GLY A 114 -16.32 -2.98 15.31
CA GLY A 114 -17.68 -2.93 15.85
C GLY A 114 -18.19 -1.56 16.27
N PHE A 115 -18.01 -0.52 15.45
CA PHE A 115 -18.79 0.71 15.65
C PHE A 115 -19.97 0.82 14.68
N ASP A 116 -21.02 1.45 15.18
CA ASP A 116 -22.28 1.74 14.48
C ASP A 116 -22.52 3.24 14.26
N SER A 117 -21.74 4.11 14.93
CA SER A 117 -21.97 5.56 14.94
C SER A 117 -20.74 6.39 15.34
N ASP A 118 -20.74 7.68 15.00
CA ASP A 118 -19.68 8.65 15.36
C ASP A 118 -19.45 8.82 16.87
N LYS A 119 -20.42 8.42 17.71
CA LYS A 119 -20.34 8.51 19.17
C LYS A 119 -19.54 7.35 19.80
N ASN A 120 -19.39 6.24 19.09
CA ASN A 120 -18.63 5.06 19.51
C ASN A 120 -17.42 4.82 18.60
N LYS A 121 -16.84 5.90 18.06
CA LYS A 121 -15.73 5.82 17.12
C LYS A 121 -14.50 5.22 17.81
N PRO A 122 -13.88 4.16 17.23
CA PRO A 122 -12.67 3.59 17.78
C PRO A 122 -11.56 4.65 17.83
N PRO A 123 -10.60 4.52 18.78
CA PRO A 123 -9.37 5.28 18.76
C PRO A 123 -8.71 5.27 17.37
N ARG A 124 -7.90 6.30 17.09
CA ARG A 124 -7.25 6.44 15.78
C ARG A 124 -6.48 5.19 15.36
N ASP A 125 -5.80 4.56 16.31
CA ASP A 125 -4.84 3.48 16.06
C ASP A 125 -5.45 2.09 16.40
N ALA A 126 -6.78 2.02 16.52
CA ALA A 126 -7.47 0.81 16.99
C ALA A 126 -7.28 -0.40 16.04
N ALA A 127 -7.25 -0.16 14.72
CA ALA A 127 -6.96 -1.22 13.75
C ALA A 127 -5.54 -1.75 13.92
N ASP A 128 -4.58 -0.84 14.10
CA ASP A 128 -3.18 -1.21 14.22
C ASP A 128 -2.90 -1.96 15.53
N ASP A 129 -3.50 -1.51 16.63
CA ASP A 129 -3.45 -2.19 17.94
C ASP A 129 -4.06 -3.60 17.85
N ALA A 130 -5.19 -3.74 17.15
CA ALA A 130 -5.83 -5.02 16.94
C ALA A 130 -4.99 -5.97 16.08
N ILE A 131 -4.36 -5.48 15.01
CA ILE A 131 -3.42 -6.28 14.20
C ILE A 131 -2.23 -6.73 15.07
N CYS A 132 -1.62 -5.83 15.83
CA CYS A 132 -0.52 -6.19 16.72
C CYS A 132 -0.93 -7.23 17.76
N ALA A 133 -2.13 -7.10 18.34
CA ALA A 133 -2.66 -8.07 19.30
C ALA A 133 -2.91 -9.44 18.67
N GLN A 134 -3.50 -9.49 17.46
CA GLN A 134 -3.72 -10.74 16.74
C GLN A 134 -2.41 -11.46 16.40
N ILE A 135 -1.39 -10.72 15.95
CA ILE A 135 -0.08 -11.31 15.68
C ILE A 135 0.56 -11.79 16.98
N GLY A 136 0.46 -11.02 18.08
CA GLY A 136 0.96 -11.46 19.39
C GLY A 136 0.33 -12.77 19.86
N VAL A 137 -1.01 -12.88 19.79
CA VAL A 137 -1.72 -14.13 20.10
C VAL A 137 -1.25 -15.27 19.20
N PHE A 138 -1.13 -15.02 17.88
CA PHE A 138 -0.62 -16.01 16.94
C PHE A 138 0.78 -16.52 17.33
N LEU A 139 1.69 -15.63 17.75
CA LEU A 139 3.05 -16.00 18.14
C LEU A 139 3.10 -16.78 19.47
N ASP A 140 2.16 -16.54 20.37
CA ASP A 140 2.06 -17.21 21.67
C ASP A 140 1.41 -18.62 21.57
N GLU A 141 0.71 -18.91 20.48
CA GLU A 141 0.02 -20.19 20.28
C GLU A 141 1.01 -21.33 19.95
N ALA A 142 0.95 -22.40 20.74
CA ALA A 142 1.86 -23.54 20.60
C ALA A 142 1.81 -24.23 19.22
N GLU A 143 0.65 -24.20 18.55
CA GLU A 143 0.49 -24.73 17.18
C GLU A 143 1.26 -23.92 16.13
N ASN A 144 1.59 -22.67 16.45
CA ASN A 144 2.35 -21.77 15.59
C ASN A 144 3.84 -21.69 15.98
N ALA A 145 4.31 -22.54 16.90
CA ALA A 145 5.70 -22.56 17.33
C ALA A 145 6.70 -22.97 16.23
N GLN A 146 6.23 -23.62 15.15
CA GLN A 146 7.08 -23.90 13.99
C GLN A 146 7.25 -22.64 13.13
N PRO A 147 8.40 -22.45 12.46
CA PRO A 147 8.60 -21.32 11.55
C PRO A 147 7.48 -21.18 10.52
N GLN A 148 6.83 -20.03 10.53
CA GLN A 148 5.79 -19.62 9.56
C GLN A 148 6.17 -18.28 8.91
N ASN A 149 5.47 -17.90 7.85
CA ASN A 149 5.62 -16.59 7.24
C ASN A 149 4.59 -15.63 7.86
N VAL A 150 5.07 -14.53 8.43
CA VAL A 150 4.26 -13.48 9.09
C VAL A 150 4.34 -12.23 8.24
N MET A 151 3.22 -11.86 7.61
CA MET A 151 3.15 -10.74 6.68
C MET A 151 2.25 -9.63 7.21
N VAL A 152 2.75 -8.40 7.19
CA VAL A 152 1.93 -7.21 7.45
C VAL A 152 1.79 -6.39 6.17
N CYS A 153 0.55 -6.15 5.76
CA CYS A 153 0.21 -5.26 4.65
C CYS A 153 -0.26 -3.92 5.21
N SER A 154 0.69 -3.06 5.59
CA SER A 154 0.41 -1.69 6.04
C SER A 154 1.61 -0.78 5.81
N GLY A 155 1.34 0.53 5.75
CA GLY A 155 2.35 1.59 5.67
C GLY A 155 2.75 2.19 7.02
N ASP A 156 2.25 1.67 8.15
CA ASP A 156 2.57 2.19 9.49
C ASP A 156 3.80 1.51 10.13
N GLY A 157 4.71 2.31 10.68
CA GLY A 157 5.92 1.80 11.32
C GLY A 157 5.69 1.09 12.67
N MET A 158 4.51 1.19 13.27
CA MET A 158 4.25 0.58 14.59
C MET A 158 4.33 -0.95 14.60
N PHE A 159 4.12 -1.60 13.44
CA PHE A 159 4.27 -3.04 13.29
C PHE A 159 5.72 -3.54 13.40
N SER A 160 6.71 -2.64 13.39
CA SER A 160 8.13 -3.01 13.54
C SER A 160 8.40 -3.87 14.77
N ARG A 161 7.78 -3.56 15.92
CA ARG A 161 7.98 -4.31 17.17
C ARG A 161 7.56 -5.77 17.03
N VAL A 162 6.36 -6.02 16.52
CA VAL A 162 5.82 -7.38 16.41
C VAL A 162 6.54 -8.19 15.32
N LEU A 163 7.03 -7.53 14.27
CA LEU A 163 7.88 -8.17 13.26
C LEU A 163 9.26 -8.56 13.83
N ILE A 164 9.87 -7.72 14.67
CA ILE A 164 11.13 -8.07 15.35
C ILE A 164 10.94 -9.30 16.24
N GLU A 165 9.83 -9.35 16.98
CA GLU A 165 9.48 -10.48 17.84
C GLU A 165 9.26 -11.77 17.05
N ALA A 166 8.43 -11.73 16.00
CA ALA A 166 8.20 -12.86 15.11
C ALA A 166 9.52 -13.41 14.53
N ARG A 167 10.41 -12.51 14.07
CA ARG A 167 11.73 -12.88 13.57
C ARG A 167 12.59 -13.52 14.67
N GLY A 168 12.55 -12.99 15.90
CA GLY A 168 13.27 -13.54 17.05
C GLY A 168 12.84 -14.97 17.39
N LEU A 169 11.59 -15.34 17.10
CA LEU A 169 11.04 -16.68 17.24
C LEU A 169 11.29 -17.59 16.03
N GLY A 170 12.01 -17.11 15.01
CA GLY A 170 12.38 -17.89 13.83
C GLY A 170 11.39 -17.84 12.67
N HIS A 171 10.35 -16.99 12.74
CA HIS A 171 9.44 -16.77 11.62
C HIS A 171 10.11 -15.95 10.51
N THR A 172 9.71 -16.19 9.27
CA THR A 172 10.04 -15.30 8.16
C THR A 172 9.07 -14.12 8.18
N THR A 173 9.60 -12.91 8.21
CA THR A 173 8.78 -11.70 8.23
C THR A 173 8.66 -11.09 6.84
N LEU A 174 7.45 -10.68 6.45
CA LEU A 174 7.14 -10.15 5.12
C LEU A 174 6.38 -8.82 5.26
N GLY A 175 6.50 -7.93 4.26
CA GLY A 175 5.82 -6.63 4.28
C GLY A 175 5.24 -6.22 2.94
N ALA A 176 4.06 -5.57 2.93
CA ALA A 176 3.58 -4.88 1.74
C ALA A 176 2.96 -3.53 2.06
N PHE A 177 3.36 -2.50 1.31
CA PHE A 177 2.98 -1.12 1.60
C PHE A 177 2.75 -0.31 0.34
N ARG A 178 2.03 0.81 0.48
CA ARG A 178 1.92 1.80 -0.60
C ARG A 178 3.22 2.61 -0.69
N PRO A 179 3.61 3.06 -1.89
CA PRO A 179 4.80 3.90 -2.02
C PRO A 179 4.64 5.22 -1.25
N GLY A 180 5.72 5.68 -0.63
CA GLY A 180 5.76 6.98 0.06
C GLY A 180 5.09 7.01 1.43
N THR A 181 4.78 5.86 2.01
CA THR A 181 4.30 5.77 3.40
C THR A 181 5.44 5.93 4.40
N ASN A 182 5.24 6.72 5.46
CA ASN A 182 6.28 7.00 6.48
C ASN A 182 6.80 5.76 7.21
N GLY A 183 6.03 4.66 7.26
CA GLY A 183 6.43 3.42 7.92
C GLY A 183 7.35 2.53 7.10
N GLU A 184 7.51 2.76 5.79
CA GLU A 184 8.35 1.93 4.91
C GLU A 184 9.78 1.78 5.46
N ALA A 185 10.41 2.90 5.84
CA ALA A 185 11.77 2.91 6.37
C ALA A 185 11.91 2.21 7.75
N LYS A 186 10.80 2.04 8.48
CA LYS A 186 10.75 1.37 9.79
C LYS A 186 10.43 -0.11 9.66
N ILE A 187 9.60 -0.51 8.69
CA ILE A 187 9.21 -1.91 8.45
C ILE A 187 10.29 -2.66 7.67
N ASN A 188 10.82 -2.06 6.60
CA ASN A 188 11.76 -2.73 5.68
C ASN A 188 12.97 -3.40 6.37
N PRO A 189 13.62 -2.80 7.39
CA PRO A 189 14.73 -3.45 8.09
C PRO A 189 14.33 -4.74 8.84
N ASN A 190 13.05 -4.87 9.18
CA ASN A 190 12.49 -5.92 10.02
C ASN A 190 11.82 -7.05 9.22
N VAL A 191 11.77 -6.94 7.89
CA VAL A 191 11.21 -7.96 7.00
C VAL A 191 12.31 -8.62 6.15
N THR A 192 12.14 -9.89 5.86
CA THR A 192 12.99 -10.68 4.97
C THR A 192 12.73 -10.30 3.52
N ASP A 193 11.47 -10.03 3.19
CA ASP A 193 11.08 -9.58 1.86
C ASP A 193 9.92 -8.58 1.90
N SER A 194 9.83 -7.73 0.89
CA SER A 194 8.77 -6.73 0.79
C SER A 194 8.29 -6.41 -0.63
N TRP A 195 7.04 -5.97 -0.71
CA TRP A 195 6.36 -5.59 -1.95
C TRP A 195 5.78 -4.19 -1.86
N LEU A 196 5.75 -3.52 -3.01
CA LEU A 196 4.74 -2.49 -3.23
C LEU A 196 3.37 -3.18 -3.31
N TRP A 197 2.38 -2.66 -2.58
CA TRP A 197 1.04 -3.24 -2.47
C TRP A 197 0.42 -3.58 -3.82
N ARG A 198 0.46 -2.65 -4.78
CA ARG A 198 -0.09 -2.87 -6.12
C ARG A 198 0.64 -3.97 -6.87
N ARG A 199 1.96 -4.09 -6.71
CA ARG A 199 2.75 -5.15 -7.34
C ARG A 199 2.49 -6.52 -6.74
N LEU A 200 2.31 -6.60 -5.42
CA LEU A 200 1.85 -7.84 -4.76
C LEU A 200 0.53 -8.31 -5.40
N LEU A 201 -0.38 -7.37 -5.67
CA LEU A 201 -1.67 -7.66 -6.27
C LEU A 201 -1.64 -7.90 -7.79
N GLY A 202 -0.48 -7.83 -8.45
CA GLY A 202 -0.37 -7.93 -9.90
C GLY A 202 -1.07 -6.78 -10.64
N LEU A 203 -1.10 -5.59 -10.04
CA LEU A 203 -1.69 -4.38 -10.60
C LEU A 203 -0.61 -3.42 -11.13
N PRO A 204 -0.88 -2.64 -12.19
CA PRO A 204 0.06 -1.64 -12.70
C PRO A 204 0.26 -0.50 -11.70
N ASP A 205 1.46 0.07 -11.64
CA ASP A 205 1.81 1.16 -10.71
C ASP A 205 1.09 2.49 -11.04
N ASP A 206 0.64 2.68 -12.29
CA ASP A 206 0.03 3.92 -12.79
C ASP A 206 -1.49 3.96 -12.61
N VAL A 207 -1.95 4.60 -11.53
CA VAL A 207 -3.31 5.18 -11.48
C VAL A 207 -3.18 6.65 -11.15
N GLY A 208 -3.56 7.48 -12.13
CA GLY A 208 -3.50 8.93 -12.07
C GLY A 208 -4.24 9.52 -10.86
N TRP A 209 -3.82 10.71 -10.48
CA TRP A 209 -4.40 11.49 -9.39
C TRP A 209 -5.92 11.69 -9.58
N ARG A 210 -6.70 11.68 -8.49
CA ARG A 210 -8.04 12.29 -8.50
C ARG A 210 -7.86 13.77 -8.82
N VAL A 211 -8.24 14.20 -10.01
CA VAL A 211 -8.63 15.60 -10.22
C VAL A 211 -9.89 15.79 -9.37
N LYS A 212 -9.82 16.61 -8.33
CA LYS A 212 -11.06 17.09 -7.71
C LYS A 212 -11.83 17.78 -8.81
N GLU A 213 -13.07 17.37 -9.07
CA GLU A 213 -13.99 18.24 -9.80
C GLU A 213 -14.12 19.50 -8.92
N GLU A 214 -13.38 20.55 -9.27
CA GLU A 214 -13.73 21.88 -8.80
C GLU A 214 -15.14 22.13 -9.31
N GLU A 215 -16.08 22.38 -8.39
CA GLU A 215 -17.36 22.97 -8.75
C GLU A 215 -17.06 24.20 -9.60
N VAL A 216 -17.28 24.08 -10.90
CA VAL A 216 -17.22 25.23 -11.80
C VAL A 216 -18.41 26.09 -11.42
N GLU A 217 -18.17 27.10 -10.58
CA GLU A 217 -19.17 28.15 -10.37
C GLU A 217 -19.59 28.68 -11.74
N PRO A 218 -20.91 28.76 -12.04
CA PRO A 218 -21.36 29.26 -13.33
C PRO A 218 -20.90 30.72 -13.49
N ILE A 219 -20.02 30.94 -14.46
CA ILE A 219 -19.58 32.27 -14.90
C ILE A 219 -20.82 33.05 -15.36
N GLY A 220 -21.33 33.89 -14.47
CA GLY A 220 -22.65 34.46 -14.67
C GLY A 220 -22.95 35.73 -13.90
N LYS A 221 -21.97 36.55 -13.48
CA LYS A 221 -22.26 37.94 -13.07
C LYS A 221 -21.21 38.94 -13.59
N LYS A 222 -21.68 39.82 -14.47
CA LYS A 222 -20.97 40.92 -15.15
C LYS A 222 -20.20 41.80 -14.15
N ARG A 223 -18.89 41.99 -14.38
CA ARG A 223 -18.09 43.04 -13.76
C ARG A 223 -18.62 44.41 -14.18
N LYS A 224 -19.02 45.25 -13.21
CA LYS A 224 -19.18 46.69 -13.42
C LYS A 224 -17.80 47.29 -13.69
N ILE A 225 -17.63 47.85 -14.89
CA ILE A 225 -16.44 48.60 -15.30
C ILE A 225 -16.51 49.97 -14.60
N THR A 226 -15.61 50.23 -13.65
CA THR A 226 -15.29 51.59 -13.22
C THR A 226 -14.11 52.09 -14.07
N LYS A 227 -14.39 53.07 -14.95
CA LYS A 227 -13.38 53.76 -15.76
C LYS A 227 -12.42 54.57 -14.86
N PRO A 228 -11.12 54.64 -15.16
CA PRO A 228 -10.28 55.74 -14.74
C PRO A 228 -10.32 56.85 -15.80
N MET A 229 -10.55 58.11 -15.40
CA MET A 229 -10.22 59.26 -16.24
C MET A 229 -9.11 60.06 -15.57
N SER A 230 -7.97 60.06 -16.25
CA SER A 230 -6.86 60.99 -16.10
C SER A 230 -7.23 62.38 -16.64
N GLY A 231 -6.72 63.45 -16.01
CA GLY A 231 -6.20 64.60 -16.76
C GLY A 231 -6.60 66.02 -16.33
N ARG A 232 -5.70 66.65 -15.56
CA ARG A 232 -5.17 68.04 -15.65
C ARG A 232 -6.09 69.28 -15.78
N GLY A 233 -5.81 70.25 -14.90
CA GLY A 233 -6.03 71.70 -15.11
C GLY A 233 -6.18 72.47 -13.78
N MET A 234 -5.12 72.90 -13.10
CA MET A 234 -4.41 74.19 -13.23
C MET A 234 -5.10 75.41 -12.54
N ARG A 235 -4.53 75.76 -11.37
CA ARG A 235 -4.27 77.10 -10.76
C ARG A 235 -5.37 78.18 -10.54
N ARG A 236 -5.28 78.73 -9.30
CA ARG A 236 -5.52 80.11 -8.77
C ARG A 236 -6.69 80.12 -7.76
N GLY A 237 -6.69 80.81 -6.62
CA GLY A 237 -5.78 81.74 -5.96
C GLY A 237 -6.33 82.08 -4.55
N ARG A 238 -5.53 82.81 -3.77
CA ARG A 238 -5.79 83.41 -2.43
C ARG A 238 -7.24 83.80 -2.10
N ARG A 239 -7.68 83.60 -0.85
CA ARG A 239 -7.84 84.68 0.17
C ARG A 239 -8.30 84.16 1.54
N ASN A 240 -7.76 84.80 2.57
CA ASN A 240 -8.18 84.79 3.98
C ASN A 240 -9.66 85.10 4.15
N ILE A 241 -10.30 84.51 5.16
CA ILE A 241 -10.96 85.19 6.30
C ILE A 241 -10.73 84.30 7.52
#